data_AF-R0GG01-F1
#
_entry.id   AF-R0GG01-F1
#
_cell.length_a   1.000
_cell.length_b   1.000
_cell.length_c   1.000
_cell.angle_alpha   90.00
_cell.angle_beta   90.00
_cell.angle_gamma   90.00
#
_symmetry.space_group_name_H-M   'P 1'
#
loop_
_entity.id
_entity.type
_entity.pdbx_description
1 polymer ?
#
loop_
_entity_poly.entity_id
_entity_poly.type
_entity_poly.pdbx_seq_one_letter_code
_entity_poly.pdbx_strand_id
1 'polypeptide(L)' 'CALDIVAVVFGNATIIDSCCHDLVQEGKVCHDNLIKYIADRPALIARETQYLKKSDDLWSHCVAISKTA' A
#
# COMPACT_ATOMS: atom_id res chain seq x y z
N CYS A 1 -7.29 5.48 6.68
CA CYS A 1 -6.55 4.33 6.13
C CYS A 1 -5.21 4.68 5.48
N ALA A 2 -4.99 5.89 4.94
CA ALA A 2 -3.70 6.25 4.31
C ALA A 2 -2.47 5.97 5.19
N LEU A 3 -2.53 6.30 6.48
CA LEU A 3 -1.43 6.03 7.42
C LEU A 3 -1.21 4.53 7.65
N ASP A 4 -2.27 3.72 7.71
CA ASP A 4 -2.18 2.27 7.86
C ASP A 4 -1.51 1.62 6.65
N ILE A 5 -1.88 2.07 5.44
CA ILE A 5 -1.27 1.63 4.18
C ILE A 5 0.24 1.92 4.18
N VAL A 6 0.63 3.14 4.58
CA VAL A 6 2.05 3.52 4.70
C VAL A 6 2.75 2.66 5.76
N ALA A 7 2.13 2.40 6.91
CA ALA A 7 2.70 1.59 7.97
C ALA A 7 2.90 0.11 7.58
N VAL A 8 2.04 -0.44 6.71
CA VAL A 8 2.18 -1.80 6.16
C VAL A 8 3.34 -1.85 5.16
N VAL A 9 3.41 -0.90 4.23
CA VAL A 9 4.42 -0.91 3.17
C VAL A 9 5.82 -0.59 3.72
N PHE A 10 5.96 0.47 4.51
CA PHE A 10 7.25 0.97 5.00
C PHE A 10 7.62 0.46 6.40
N GLY A 11 6.66 -0.13 7.10
CA GLY A 11 6.87 -0.79 8.39
C GLY A 11 6.55 -2.28 8.33
N ASN A 12 6.07 -2.81 9.46
CA ASN A 12 5.63 -4.18 9.62
C ASN A 12 4.22 -4.24 10.23
N ALA A 13 3.37 -3.25 9.93
CA ALA A 13 1.99 -3.23 10.39
C ALA A 13 1.11 -4.19 9.55
N THR A 14 -0.12 -4.40 10.03
CA THR A 14 -1.19 -5.12 9.31
C THR A 14 -2.29 -4.16 8.89
N ILE A 15 -2.99 -4.47 7.80
CA ILE A 15 -4.15 -3.70 7.34
C ILE A 15 -5.44 -4.29 7.93
N ILE A 16 -6.46 -3.46 8.17
CA ILE A 16 -7.81 -3.91 8.50
C ILE A 16 -8.69 -3.93 7.25
N ASP A 17 -9.68 -4.83 7.20
CA ASP A 17 -10.51 -5.05 6.00
C ASP A 17 -11.23 -3.78 5.53
N SER A 18 -11.74 -2.94 6.44
CA SER A 18 -12.36 -1.66 6.08
C SER A 18 -11.42 -0.74 5.30
N CYS A 19 -10.13 -0.75 5.64
CA CYS A 19 -9.13 0.02 4.93
C CYS A 19 -8.77 -0.55 3.56
N CYS A 20 -8.99 -1.85 3.34
CA CYS A 20 -8.85 -2.43 2.01
C CYS A 20 -9.96 -1.95 1.06
N HIS A 21 -11.19 -1.81 1.56
CA HIS A 21 -12.29 -1.25 0.75
C HIS A 21 -12.00 0.20 0.35
N ASP A 22 -11.58 1.05 1.30
CA ASP A 22 -11.18 2.43 1.03
C ASP A 22 -10.06 2.49 -0.02
N LEU A 23 -9.00 1.68 0.16
CA LEU A 23 -7.86 1.65 -0.78
C LEU A 23 -8.29 1.24 -2.19
N VAL A 24 -9.14 0.22 -2.33
CA VAL A 24 -9.62 -0.23 -3.64
C VAL A 24 -10.52 0.82 -4.28
N GLN A 25 -11.34 1.52 -3.49
CA GLN A 25 -12.21 2.61 -3.95
C GLN A 25 -11.39 3.81 -4.47
N GLU A 26 -10.32 4.20 -3.79
CA GLU A 26 -9.39 5.27 -4.25
C GLU A 26 -8.64 4.86 -5.52
N GLY A 27 -8.34 3.57 -5.66
CA GLY A 27 -7.82 2.98 -6.89
C GLY A 27 -6.30 2.85 -6.96
N LYS A 28 -5.85 1.91 -7.81
CA LYS A 28 -4.44 1.49 -7.88
C LYS A 28 -3.49 2.63 -8.18
N VAL A 29 -3.87 3.52 -9.10
CA VAL A 29 -3.01 4.64 -9.53
C VAL A 29 -2.73 5.60 -8.37
N CYS A 30 -3.73 5.88 -7.53
CA CYS A 30 -3.55 6.74 -6.36
C CYS A 30 -2.60 6.10 -5.34
N HIS A 31 -2.83 4.82 -5.05
CA HIS A 31 -1.98 4.01 -4.18
C HIS A 31 -0.52 3.94 -4.67
N ASP A 32 -0.31 3.55 -5.94
CA ASP A 32 1.03 3.41 -6.53
C ASP A 32 1.79 4.74 -6.50
N ASN A 33 1.13 5.85 -6.83
CA ASN A 33 1.73 7.19 -6.80
C ASN A 33 2.15 7.60 -5.39
N LEU A 34 1.30 7.35 -4.38
CA LEU A 34 1.62 7.65 -2.98
C LEU A 34 2.84 6.87 -2.51
N ILE A 35 2.87 5.56 -2.75
CA ILE A 35 4.00 4.73 -2.32
C ILE A 35 5.27 5.13 -3.04
N LYS A 36 5.22 5.32 -4.36
CA LYS A 36 6.40 5.74 -5.14
C LYS A 36 6.96 7.07 -4.64
N TYR A 37 6.10 8.05 -4.41
CA TYR A 37 6.51 9.35 -3.87
C TYR A 37 7.28 9.24 -2.53
N ILE A 38 6.87 8.33 -1.65
CA ILE A 38 7.54 8.10 -0.36
C ILE A 38 8.82 7.27 -0.56
N ALA A 39 8.77 6.23 -1.39
CA ALA A 39 9.91 5.36 -1.66
C ALA A 39 11.07 6.10 -2.35
N ASP A 40 10.77 7.13 -3.13
CA ASP A 40 11.75 8.01 -3.81
C ASP A 40 12.52 8.93 -2.84
N ARG A 41 12.19 8.93 -1.54
CA ARG A 41 12.91 9.75 -0.56
C ARG A 41 14.34 9.23 -0.36
N PRO A 42 15.35 10.12 -0.17
CA PRO A 42 16.74 9.71 -0.01
C PRO A 42 17.00 8.66 1.09
N ALA A 43 16.22 8.70 2.18
CA ALA A 43 16.33 7.74 3.27
C ALA A 43 15.78 6.34 2.94
N LEU A 44 14.99 6.21 1.87
CA LEU A 44 14.20 5.01 1.54
C LEU A 44 14.55 4.42 0.17
N ILE A 45 15.08 5.21 -0.77
CA ILE A 45 15.36 4.81 -2.16
C ILE A 45 16.26 3.57 -2.27
N ALA A 46 17.20 3.37 -1.33
CA ALA A 46 18.05 2.17 -1.30
C ALA A 46 17.27 0.85 -1.15
N ARG A 47 16.01 0.91 -0.71
CA ARG A 47 15.09 -0.22 -0.56
C ARG A 47 13.82 -0.06 -1.40
N GLU A 48 13.80 0.84 -2.38
CA GLU A 48 12.62 1.17 -3.20
C GLU A 48 11.92 -0.09 -3.74
N THR A 49 12.68 -1.00 -4.37
CA THR A 49 12.14 -2.25 -4.94
C THR A 49 11.43 -3.11 -3.90
N GLN A 50 11.90 -3.13 -2.65
CA GLN A 50 11.23 -3.85 -1.56
C GLN A 50 9.87 -3.22 -1.22
N TYR A 51 9.81 -1.89 -1.15
CA TYR A 51 8.57 -1.17 -0.85
C TYR A 51 7.56 -1.29 -1.99
N LEU A 52 8.00 -1.18 -3.24
CA LEU A 52 7.14 -1.37 -4.41
C LEU A 52 6.55 -2.78 -4.44
N LYS A 53 7.35 -3.81 -4.15
CA LYS A 53 6.84 -5.19 -4.03
C LYS A 53 5.78 -5.31 -2.92
N LYS A 54 6.07 -4.80 -1.72
CA LYS A 54 5.10 -4.80 -0.60
C LYS A 54 3.81 -4.06 -0.97
N SER A 55 3.91 -2.99 -1.75
CA SER A 55 2.78 -2.22 -2.25
C SER A 55 1.89 -3.02 -3.18
N ASP A 56 2.47 -3.76 -4.13
CA ASP A 56 1.72 -4.63 -5.05
C ASP A 56 1.08 -5.82 -4.31
N ASP A 57 1.78 -6.39 -3.32
CA ASP A 57 1.27 -7.45 -2.46
C ASP A 57 0.04 -6.96 -1.65
N LEU A 58 0.13 -5.77 -1.05
CA LEU A 58 -0.98 -5.14 -0.31
C LEU A 58 -2.18 -4.84 -1.22
N TRP A 59 -1.93 -4.30 -2.43
CA TRP A 59 -2.99 -4.04 -3.40
C TRP A 59 -3.73 -5.33 -3.76
N SER A 60 -3.00 -6.39 -4.08
CA SER A 60 -3.56 -7.70 -4.44
C SER A 60 -4.39 -8.29 -3.30
N HIS A 61 -3.90 -8.18 -2.07
CA HIS A 61 -4.62 -8.59 -0.87
C HIS A 61 -5.94 -7.82 -0.68
N CYS A 62 -5.90 -6.49 -0.79
CA CYS A 62 -7.09 -5.67 -0.61
C CYS A 62 -8.13 -5.83 -1.73
N VAL A 63 -7.70 -6.09 -2.96
CA VAL A 63 -8.60 -6.46 -4.07
C VAL A 63 -9.30 -7.79 -3.78
N ALA A 64 -8.61 -8.76 -3.16
CA ALA A 64 -9.22 -10.03 -2.78
C ALA A 64 -10.29 -9.83 -1.68
N ILE A 65 -9.98 -9.10 -0.61
CA ILE A 65 -10.92 -8.76 0.47
C ILE A 65 -12.15 -8.01 -0.07
N SER A 66 -11.92 -7.06 -0.98
CA SER A 66 -13.01 -6.22 -1.52
C SER A 66 -13.98 -6.95 -2.44
N LYS A 67 -13.63 -8.15 -2.92
CA LYS A 67 -14.51 -9.00 -3.74
C LYS A 67 -15.39 -9.93 -2.90
N THR A 68 -15.04 -10.12 -1.63
CA THR A 68 -15.74 -11.05 -0.71
C THR A 68 -16.77 -10.36 0.18
N ALA A 69 -16.96 -9.05 0.03
CA ALA A 69 -17.95 -8.25 0.76
C ALA A 69 -19.20 -7.96 -0.08
#